data_AF-A0A2W4RVU1-F1
#
_entry.id   AF-A0A2W4RVU1-F1
#
_cell.length_a   1.000
_cell.length_b   1.000
_cell.length_c   1.000
_cell.angle_alpha   90.00
_cell.angle_beta   90.00
_cell.angle_gamma   90.00
#
_symmetry.space_group_name_H-M   'P 1'
#
loop_
_entity.id
_entity.type
_entity.pdbx_description
1 polymer ?
#
loop_
_entity_poly.entity_id
_entity_poly.type
_entity_poly.pdbx_seq_one_letter_code
_entity_poly.pdbx_strand_id
1 'polypeptide(L)'
;MRQGVNDVKTQVGRNDRCPCGSGRKYKHCCERKVSGWSPGQRALFVLVLVVLVGGLVLAVSSRQEPTGPQMGVWSEEHGHYH
;
A
#
# COMPACT_ATOMS: atom_id res chain seq x y z
N MET A 1 38.91 30.85 -18.14
CA MET A 1 37.47 31.19 -18.13
C MET A 1 36.69 29.99 -18.66
N ARG A 2 36.19 29.11 -17.79
CA ARG A 2 35.34 27.97 -18.19
C ARG A 2 33.90 28.48 -18.20
N GLN A 3 33.45 28.95 -19.35
CA GLN A 3 32.08 29.46 -19.51
C GLN A 3 31.09 28.31 -19.36
N GLY A 4 30.05 28.59 -18.57
CA GLY A 4 28.97 27.66 -18.26
C GLY A 4 28.20 27.27 -19.50
N VAL A 5 28.02 25.97 -19.66
CA VAL A 5 27.00 25.43 -20.56
C VAL A 5 25.65 25.78 -19.96
N ASN A 6 25.08 26.83 -20.53
CA ASN A 6 23.81 27.41 -20.17
C ASN A 6 22.71 26.36 -20.19
N ASP A 7 21.86 26.53 -19.19
CA ASP A 7 20.52 26.00 -18.99
C ASP A 7 19.67 26.10 -20.26
N VAL A 8 19.86 25.18 -21.22
CA VAL A 8 18.86 24.98 -22.26
C VAL A 8 17.73 24.18 -21.63
N LYS A 9 16.88 24.88 -20.86
CA LYS A 9 15.55 24.45 -20.44
C LYS A 9 14.62 24.38 -21.66
N THR A 10 15.09 23.78 -22.76
CA THR A 10 14.24 23.28 -23.82
C THR A 10 13.27 22.32 -23.16
N GLN A 11 11.99 22.44 -23.46
CA GLN A 11 10.99 21.43 -23.12
C GLN A 11 11.33 20.14 -23.88
N VAL A 12 12.38 19.43 -23.45
CA VAL A 12 12.74 18.12 -23.98
C VAL A 12 11.60 17.18 -23.62
N GLY A 13 10.90 16.68 -24.63
CA GLY A 13 9.82 15.74 -24.45
C GLY A 13 10.35 14.46 -23.83
N ARG A 14 9.53 13.84 -22.97
CA ARG A 14 9.83 12.59 -22.27
C ARG A 14 10.38 11.47 -23.18
N ASN A 15 9.95 11.43 -24.44
CA ASN A 15 10.38 10.43 -25.44
C ASN A 15 11.57 10.87 -26.31
N ASP A 16 12.00 12.12 -26.25
CA ASP A 16 13.06 12.66 -27.10
C ASP A 16 14.43 12.12 -26.69
N ARG A 17 15.41 12.25 -27.60
CA ARG A 17 16.80 11.88 -27.28
C ARG A 17 17.34 12.79 -26.18
N CYS A 18 18.01 12.20 -25.18
CA CYS A 18 18.57 12.96 -24.07
C CYS A 18 19.68 13.91 -24.56
N PRO A 19 19.64 15.22 -24.20
CA PRO A 19 20.68 16.18 -24.56
C PRO A 19 22.02 15.92 -23.85
N CYS A 20 22.04 15.01 -22.88
CA CYS A 20 23.22 14.56 -22.15
C CYS A 20 24.19 13.69 -22.98
N GLY A 21 23.90 13.42 -24.26
CA GLY A 21 24.78 12.65 -25.14
C GLY A 21 24.70 11.13 -24.98
N SER A 22 23.79 10.61 -24.15
CA SER A 22 23.69 9.16 -23.87
C SER A 22 23.06 8.33 -25.00
N GLY A 23 22.46 8.98 -26.01
CA GLY A 23 21.71 8.32 -27.08
C GLY A 23 20.38 7.67 -26.66
N ARG A 24 20.02 7.72 -25.36
CA ARG A 24 18.80 7.13 -24.80
C ARG A 24 17.66 8.15 -24.78
N LYS A 25 16.40 7.68 -24.69
CA LYS A 25 15.23 8.54 -24.47
C LYS A 25 15.34 9.26 -23.12
N TYR A 26 14.92 10.53 -23.06
CA TYR A 26 15.05 11.40 -21.89
C TYR A 26 14.48 10.77 -20.61
N LYS A 27 13.29 10.17 -20.68
CA LYS A 27 12.63 9.41 -19.60
C LYS A 27 13.42 8.27 -18.97
N HIS A 28 14.32 7.67 -19.73
CA HIS A 28 15.14 6.54 -19.28
C HIS A 28 16.56 6.96 -18.88
N CYS A 29 16.89 8.24 -19.10
CA CYS A 29 18.19 8.82 -18.84
C CYS A 29 18.13 9.87 -17.71
N CYS A 30 18.02 11.16 -18.05
CA CYS A 30 18.06 12.25 -17.06
C CYS A 30 16.73 12.48 -16.33
N GLU A 31 15.61 12.02 -16.88
CA GLU A 31 14.28 12.16 -16.29
C GLU A 31 13.82 10.87 -15.59
N ARG A 32 14.76 9.97 -15.26
CA ARG A 32 14.44 8.79 -14.47
C ARG A 32 14.02 9.25 -13.08
N LYS A 33 12.74 9.55 -12.91
CA LYS A 33 12.13 9.69 -11.60
C LYS A 33 12.36 8.36 -10.90
N VAL A 34 13.00 8.40 -9.73
CA VAL A 34 12.99 7.28 -8.80
C VAL A 34 11.55 7.03 -8.39
N SER A 35 10.81 6.30 -9.23
CA SER A 35 9.43 5.87 -9.01
C SER A 35 9.42 4.58 -8.21
N GLY A 36 10.25 4.53 -7.17
CA GLY A 36 10.24 3.49 -6.16
C GLY A 36 9.88 4.15 -4.84
N TRP A 37 8.90 3.61 -4.11
CA TRP A 37 8.67 4.05 -2.75
C TRP A 37 9.98 3.91 -1.96
N SER A 38 10.34 4.98 -1.25
CA SER A 38 11.48 4.92 -0.34
C SER A 38 11.28 3.75 0.64
N PRO A 39 12.36 3.15 1.17
CA PRO A 39 12.23 2.07 2.15
C PRO A 39 11.29 2.44 3.31
N GLY A 40 11.28 3.71 3.72
CA GLY A 40 10.34 4.24 4.72
C GLY A 40 8.89 4.28 4.25
N GLN A 41 8.62 4.67 2.99
CA GLN A 41 7.25 4.62 2.43
C GLN A 41 6.74 3.19 2.28
N ARG A 42 7.60 2.23 1.92
CA ARG A 42 7.23 0.80 1.88
C ARG A 42 6.90 0.28 3.28
N ALA A 43 7.75 0.59 4.27
CA ALA A 43 7.52 0.20 5.65
C ALA A 43 6.21 0.79 6.18
N LEU A 44 5.95 2.07 5.93
CA LEU A 44 4.71 2.74 6.31
C LEU A 44 3.48 2.09 5.66
N PHE A 45 3.53 1.79 4.36
CA PHE A 45 2.40 1.17 3.67
C PHE A 45 2.09 -0.22 4.24
N VAL A 46 3.13 -1.04 4.51
CA VAL A 46 2.97 -2.35 5.15
C VAL A 46 2.38 -2.19 6.56
N LEU A 47 2.87 -1.23 7.35
CA LEU A 47 2.37 -0.98 8.71
C LEU A 47 0.88 -0.59 8.69
N VAL A 48 0.50 0.32 7.80
CA VAL A 48 -0.90 0.75 7.61
C VAL A 48 -1.77 -0.43 7.20
N LEU A 49 -1.32 -1.25 6.24
CA LEU A 49 -2.07 -2.45 5.83
C LEU A 49 -2.24 -3.45 6.98
N VAL A 50 -1.19 -3.69 7.77
CA VAL A 50 -1.26 -4.59 8.93
C VAL A 50 -2.23 -4.05 9.98
N VAL A 51 -2.25 -2.74 10.25
CA VAL A 51 -3.20 -2.13 11.20
C VAL A 51 -4.63 -2.19 10.69
N LEU A 52 -4.86 -1.92 9.40
CA LEU A 52 -6.20 -2.00 8.81
C LEU A 52 -6.74 -3.44 8.80
N VAL A 53 -5.93 -4.41 8.36
CA VAL A 53 -6.32 -5.82 8.33
C VAL A 53 -6.46 -6.37 9.75
N GLY A 54 -5.52 -6.07 10.64
CA GLY A 54 -5.58 -6.47 12.05
C GLY A 54 -6.79 -5.87 12.76
N GLY A 55 -7.08 -4.59 12.53
CA GLY A 55 -8.27 -3.92 13.05
C GLY A 55 -9.57 -4.51 12.51
N LEU A 56 -9.62 -4.84 11.20
CA LEU A 56 -10.77 -5.52 10.60
C LEU A 56 -10.97 -6.91 11.21
N VAL A 57 -9.90 -7.69 11.38
CA VAL A 57 -9.97 -9.02 12.01
C VAL A 57 -10.48 -8.91 13.44
N LEU A 58 -9.93 -7.98 14.25
CA LEU A 58 -10.41 -7.75 15.61
C LEU A 58 -11.88 -7.32 15.66
N ALA A 59 -12.32 -6.48 14.73
CA ALA A 59 -13.69 -6.02 14.62
C ALA A 59 -14.66 -7.11 14.16
N VAL A 60 -14.22 -8.05 13.31
CA VAL A 60 -15.03 -9.20 12.89
C VAL A 60 -15.10 -10.23 14.01
N SER A 61 -13.97 -10.52 14.67
CA SER A 61 -13.94 -11.47 15.79
C SER A 61 -14.73 -11.00 17.01
N SER A 62 -14.81 -9.69 17.26
CA SER A 62 -15.65 -9.15 18.36
C SER A 62 -17.15 -9.22 18.06
N ARG A 63 -17.52 -9.34 16.78
CA ARG A 63 -18.91 -9.57 16.35
C ARG A 63 -19.29 -11.05 16.33
N GLN A 64 -18.34 -11.94 16.57
CA GLN A 64 -18.65 -13.34 16.78
C GLN A 64 -19.43 -13.44 18.10
N GLU A 65 -20.75 -13.48 18.03
CA GLU A 65 -21.55 -13.99 19.13
C GLU A 65 -20.98 -15.37 19.48
N PRO A 66 -20.79 -15.70 20.77
CA PRO A 66 -20.37 -17.04 21.14
C PRO A 66 -21.47 -17.99 20.66
N THR A 67 -21.26 -18.61 19.50
CA THR A 67 -22.03 -19.76 19.03
C THR A 67 -21.57 -20.95 19.87
N GLY A 68 -21.77 -20.86 21.19
CA GLY A 68 -21.85 -22.02 22.03
C GLY A 68 -23.07 -22.82 21.59
N PRO A 69 -23.05 -24.17 21.68
CA PRO A 69 -24.26 -24.93 21.48
C PRO A 69 -25.22 -24.51 22.59
N GLN A 70 -26.30 -23.82 22.23
CA GLN A 70 -27.49 -23.71 23.07
C GLN A 70 -28.17 -25.07 23.07
N MET A 71 -27.55 -26.01 23.78
CA MET A 71 -28.09 -27.32 24.02
C MET A 71 -29.10 -27.18 25.17
N GLY A 72 -30.35 -26.96 24.80
CA GLY A 72 -31.47 -27.06 25.73
C GLY A 72 -31.46 -28.45 26.36
N VAL A 73 -31.29 -28.51 27.68
CA VAL A 73 -31.40 -29.74 28.46
C VAL A 73 -32.86 -29.84 28.90
N TRP A 74 -33.51 -30.95 28.56
CA TRP A 74 -34.84 -31.26 29.08
C TRP A 74 -34.77 -31.41 30.61
N SER A 75 -35.58 -30.64 31.33
CA SER A 75 -35.67 -30.72 32.79
C SER A 75 -36.97 -31.44 33.16
N GLU A 76 -36.87 -32.68 33.66
CA GLU A 76 -38.03 -33.51 34.01
C GLU A 76 -38.94 -32.89 35.07
N GLU A 77 -38.41 -32.02 35.92
CA GLU A 77 -39.13 -31.30 36.98
C GLU A 77 -40.06 -30.19 36.45
N HIS A 78 -39.81 -29.65 35.26
CA HIS A 78 -40.53 -28.48 34.75
C HIS A 78 -41.25 -28.72 33.41
N GLY A 79 -41.10 -29.88 32.76
CA GLY A 79 -41.97 -30.30 31.63
C GLY A 79 -42.01 -29.36 30.42
N HIS A 80 -41.05 -28.43 30.30
CA HIS A 80 -40.90 -27.56 29.13
C HIS A 80 -39.43 -27.46 28.74
N TYR A 81 -39.21 -27.22 27.45
CA TYR A 81 -37.89 -27.03 26.86
C TYR A 81 -37.49 -25.55 27.02
N HIS A 82 -36.23 -25.30 27.38
CA HIS A 82 -35.60 -23.97 27.34
C HIS A 82 -34.59 -23.91 26.21
#